data_AF-A0A354Q6H0-F1
#
_entry.id   AF-A0A354Q6H0-F1
#
_cell.length_a   1.000
_cell.length_b   1.000
_cell.length_c   1.000
_cell.angle_alpha   90.00
_cell.angle_beta   90.00
_cell.angle_gamma   90.00
#
_symmetry.space_group_name_H-M   'P 1'
#
loop_
_entity.id
_entity.type
_entity.pdbx_description
1 polymer ?
#
loop_
_entity_poly.entity_id
_entity_poly.type
_entity_poly.pdbx_seq_one_letter_code
_entity_poly.pdbx_strand_id
1 'polypeptide(L)'
;PDCSLVNSGESSEKLRVEAETEINKIVSSLKNHPLFEGDVLSKNLSTAALIITFSPGSKPESDNTQTILKGLLSKYQKDSEIAETLRIAYAGQPRQINKASRLIRQDMALILPLSLMLIVVVLLIAFRSIKAVIVPLSVVLFGILWTAGIIGLIGDELNLVTMACAPIIVCVGSAYVIKFLNQYQIESLQIREAKKSGVPQPTIPEVVYATLSSVTVPVTVTAITT
;
A
#
# COMPACT_ATOMS: atom_id res chain seq x y z
N PRO A 1 21.48 23.46 -28.72
CA PRO A 1 21.04 24.00 -30.02
C PRO A 1 22.22 24.76 -30.66
N ASP A 2 23.13 24.00 -31.28
CA ASP A 2 24.16 24.54 -32.17
C ASP A 2 23.58 24.60 -33.58
N CYS A 3 23.17 25.81 -33.99
CA CYS A 3 22.59 26.08 -35.29
C CYS A 3 23.69 26.45 -36.32
N SER A 4 24.69 25.59 -36.50
CA SER A 4 25.75 25.79 -37.51
C SER A 4 25.63 24.87 -38.73
N LEU A 5 24.69 23.93 -38.75
CA LEU A 5 24.55 22.92 -39.83
C LEU A 5 23.52 23.25 -40.92
N VAL A 6 22.85 24.41 -40.87
CA VAL A 6 21.73 24.74 -41.78
C VAL A 6 22.20 25.29 -43.15
N ASN A 7 23.50 25.53 -43.35
CA ASN A 7 24.02 26.19 -44.56
C ASN A 7 24.80 25.30 -45.54
N SER A 8 24.83 23.98 -45.37
CA SER A 8 25.32 23.07 -46.43
C SER A 8 24.12 22.53 -47.20
N GLY A 9 24.04 22.83 -48.49
CA GLY A 9 23.02 22.33 -49.42
C GLY A 9 23.17 20.83 -49.72
N GLU A 10 23.26 19.99 -48.69
CA GLU A 10 23.32 18.54 -48.80
C GLU A 10 21.95 17.91 -48.56
N SER A 11 21.55 17.03 -49.48
CA SER A 11 20.27 16.32 -49.47
C SER A 11 20.05 15.63 -48.12
N SER A 12 18.83 15.74 -47.58
CA SER A 12 18.39 15.17 -46.29
C SER A 12 18.71 13.66 -46.13
N GLU A 13 18.88 12.97 -47.26
CA GLU A 13 19.28 11.56 -47.34
C GLU A 13 20.76 11.33 -46.99
N LYS A 14 21.67 12.23 -47.39
CA LYS A 14 23.09 12.18 -47.01
C LYS A 14 23.29 12.46 -45.53
N LEU A 15 22.56 13.42 -44.97
CA LEU A 15 22.59 13.72 -43.54
C LEU A 15 22.09 12.54 -42.69
N ARG A 16 21.10 11.78 -43.17
CA ARG A 16 20.65 10.52 -42.53
C ARG A 16 21.72 9.44 -42.61
N VAL A 17 22.32 9.23 -43.78
CA VAL A 17 23.36 8.20 -43.98
C VAL A 17 24.62 8.54 -43.17
N GLU A 18 25.01 9.81 -43.09
CA GLU A 18 26.16 10.25 -42.30
C GLU A 18 25.91 10.14 -40.80
N ALA A 19 24.72 10.50 -40.33
CA ALA A 19 24.29 10.27 -38.94
C ALA A 19 24.22 8.77 -38.60
N GLU A 20 23.69 7.93 -39.49
CA GLU A 20 23.68 6.47 -39.32
C GLU A 20 25.10 5.90 -39.28
N THR A 21 26.02 6.44 -40.07
CA THR A 21 27.42 6.01 -40.09
C THR A 21 28.16 6.42 -38.81
N GLU A 22 27.95 7.64 -38.31
CA GLU A 22 28.50 8.09 -37.03
C GLU A 22 27.92 7.30 -35.85
N ILE A 23 26.60 7.06 -35.83
CA ILE A 23 25.93 6.25 -34.81
C ILE A 23 26.51 4.84 -34.82
N ASN A 24 26.66 4.21 -35.99
CA ASN A 24 27.26 2.88 -36.10
C ASN A 24 28.72 2.87 -35.64
N LYS A 25 29.49 3.92 -35.91
CA LYS A 25 30.88 4.05 -35.46
C LYS A 25 30.99 4.23 -33.94
N ILE A 26 30.12 5.03 -33.35
CA ILE A 26 30.03 5.23 -31.89
C ILE A 26 29.57 3.95 -31.21
N VAL A 27 28.52 3.30 -31.73
CA VAL A 27 28.01 2.01 -31.22
C VAL A 27 29.08 0.93 -31.32
N SER A 28 29.86 0.87 -32.41
CA SER A 28 30.96 -0.09 -32.54
C SER A 28 32.13 0.18 -31.58
N SER A 29 32.40 1.46 -31.27
CA SER A 29 33.43 1.86 -30.29
C SER A 29 33.00 1.56 -28.85
N LEU A 30 31.71 1.72 -28.54
CA LEU A 30 31.14 1.44 -27.21
C LEU A 30 30.94 -0.05 -26.97
N LYS A 31 30.75 -0.85 -28.02
CA LYS A 31 30.54 -2.31 -27.96
C LYS A 31 31.68 -3.05 -27.25
N ASN A 32 32.91 -2.55 -27.35
CA ASN A 32 34.10 -3.22 -26.83
C ASN A 32 34.55 -2.68 -25.46
N HIS A 33 33.82 -1.73 -24.88
CA HIS A 33 34.21 -1.14 -23.61
C HIS A 33 33.58 -1.96 -22.46
N PRO A 34 34.39 -2.58 -21.57
CA PRO A 34 33.91 -3.53 -20.55
C PRO A 34 32.97 -2.91 -19.50
N LEU A 35 32.84 -1.58 -19.46
CA LEU A 35 31.89 -0.87 -18.59
C LEU A 35 30.46 -0.76 -19.17
N PHE A 36 30.24 -1.01 -20.47
CA PHE A 36 28.94 -0.81 -21.12
C PHE A 36 28.31 -2.11 -21.62
N GLU A 37 29.13 -3.10 -21.98
CA GLU A 37 28.69 -4.42 -22.38
C GLU A 37 28.14 -5.18 -21.16
N GLY A 38 26.85 -5.53 -21.19
CA GLY A 38 26.16 -6.24 -20.10
C GLY A 38 25.37 -5.35 -19.16
N ASP A 39 25.81 -4.11 -18.92
CA ASP A 39 25.12 -3.16 -18.01
C ASP A 39 24.15 -2.23 -18.75
N VAL A 40 24.58 -1.63 -19.87
CA VAL A 40 23.77 -0.66 -20.63
C VAL A 40 23.34 -1.23 -21.97
N LEU A 41 24.19 -2.02 -22.61
CA LEU A 41 23.90 -2.68 -23.88
C LEU A 41 23.92 -4.19 -23.68
N SER A 42 22.86 -4.86 -24.14
CA SER A 42 22.84 -6.32 -24.19
C SER A 42 23.93 -6.85 -25.15
N LYS A 43 24.50 -8.02 -24.85
CA LYS A 43 25.48 -8.71 -25.73
C LYS A 43 24.98 -8.90 -27.17
N ASN A 44 23.67 -9.06 -27.33
CA ASN A 44 23.01 -9.23 -28.62
C ASN A 44 22.59 -7.90 -29.27
N LEU A 45 22.93 -6.75 -28.67
CA LEU A 45 22.53 -5.40 -29.09
C LEU A 45 21.00 -5.18 -29.21
N SER A 46 20.19 -6.14 -28.76
CA SER A 46 18.73 -6.11 -28.86
C SER A 46 18.06 -5.21 -27.81
N THR A 47 18.80 -4.86 -26.75
CA THR A 47 18.28 -4.09 -25.62
C THR A 47 19.31 -3.06 -25.22
N ALA A 48 18.87 -1.80 -25.11
CA ALA A 48 19.63 -0.71 -24.54
C ALA A 48 18.91 -0.18 -23.29
N ALA A 49 19.65 0.11 -22.23
CA ALA A 49 19.16 0.73 -21.02
C ALA A 49 19.50 2.23 -21.03
N LEU A 50 18.56 3.06 -20.58
CA LEU A 50 18.80 4.48 -20.34
C LEU A 50 18.63 4.74 -18.85
N ILE A 51 19.70 5.22 -18.20
CA ILE A 51 19.67 5.57 -16.79
C ILE A 51 19.16 6.99 -16.64
N ILE A 52 18.07 7.16 -15.90
CA ILE A 52 17.48 8.45 -15.58
C ILE A 52 17.79 8.74 -14.10
N THR A 53 18.58 9.78 -13.86
CA THR A 53 18.90 10.25 -12.52
C THR A 53 18.03 11.44 -12.17
N PHE A 54 17.49 11.45 -10.96
CA PHE A 54 16.67 12.55 -10.46
C PHE A 54 17.48 13.43 -9.52
N SER A 55 17.20 14.74 -9.51
CA SER A 55 17.85 15.67 -8.60
C SER A 55 17.54 15.35 -7.13
N PRO A 56 18.49 15.56 -6.20
CA PRO A 56 18.25 15.39 -4.77
C PRO A 56 17.03 16.21 -4.30
N GLY A 57 16.13 15.60 -3.53
CA GLY A 57 14.91 16.24 -3.03
C GLY A 57 13.66 16.08 -3.91
N SER A 58 13.79 15.52 -5.11
CA SER A 58 12.63 15.10 -5.89
C SER A 58 12.01 13.80 -5.33
N LYS A 59 10.68 13.66 -5.44
CA LYS A 59 9.92 12.44 -5.07
C LYS A 59 9.56 11.64 -6.33
N PRO A 60 10.48 10.89 -6.96
CA PRO A 60 10.21 10.16 -8.20
C PRO A 60 9.16 9.05 -8.06
N GLU A 61 8.92 8.56 -6.84
CA GLU A 61 7.90 7.58 -6.48
C GLU A 61 6.48 8.17 -6.37
N SER A 62 6.37 9.51 -6.40
CA SER A 62 5.06 10.17 -6.34
C SER A 62 4.18 9.83 -7.55
N ASP A 63 2.86 9.81 -7.31
CA ASP A 63 1.89 9.48 -8.35
C ASP A 63 1.94 10.45 -9.54
N ASN A 64 2.20 11.73 -9.30
CA ASN A 64 2.31 12.74 -10.36
C ASN A 64 3.48 12.41 -11.29
N THR A 65 4.67 12.21 -10.75
CA THR A 65 5.87 11.89 -11.53
C THR A 65 5.70 10.60 -12.31
N GLN A 66 5.16 9.56 -11.67
CA GLN A 66 4.92 8.27 -12.33
C GLN A 66 3.85 8.35 -13.43
N THR A 67 2.85 9.21 -13.27
CA THR A 67 1.83 9.45 -14.30
C THR A 67 2.40 10.19 -15.51
N ILE A 68 3.27 11.18 -15.28
CA ILE A 68 3.99 11.88 -16.35
C ILE A 68 4.89 10.90 -17.12
N LEU A 69 5.69 10.09 -16.41
CA LEU A 69 6.53 9.04 -17.02
C LEU A 69 5.70 8.08 -17.87
N LYS A 70 4.61 7.52 -17.33
CA LYS A 70 3.69 6.64 -18.08
C LYS A 70 3.06 7.36 -19.28
N GLY A 71 2.69 8.62 -19.11
CA GLY A 71 2.13 9.46 -20.17
C GLY A 71 3.13 9.61 -21.33
N LEU A 72 4.39 9.94 -21.04
CA LEU A 72 5.45 10.02 -22.03
C LEU A 72 5.69 8.68 -22.72
N LEU A 73 5.80 7.58 -21.97
CA LEU A 73 5.96 6.24 -22.55
C LEU A 73 4.79 5.89 -23.49
N SER A 74 3.55 6.10 -23.04
CA SER A 74 2.37 5.77 -23.84
C SER A 74 2.20 6.67 -25.06
N LYS A 75 2.69 7.92 -25.01
CA LYS A 75 2.70 8.83 -26.16
C LYS A 75 3.60 8.29 -27.28
N TYR A 76 4.82 7.88 -26.94
CA TYR A 76 5.78 7.35 -27.92
C TYR A 76 5.46 5.92 -28.37
N GLN A 77 4.87 5.09 -27.50
CA GLN A 77 4.42 3.74 -27.87
C GLN A 77 3.14 3.71 -28.71
N LYS A 78 2.40 4.82 -28.81
CA LYS A 78 1.25 4.94 -29.72
C LYS A 78 1.66 5.41 -31.11
N ASP A 79 2.90 5.89 -31.28
CA ASP A 79 3.42 6.24 -32.58
C ASP A 79 3.75 4.97 -33.36
N SER A 80 3.08 4.75 -34.50
CA SER A 80 3.06 3.45 -35.19
C SER A 80 4.45 3.05 -35.69
N GLU A 81 5.30 4.00 -36.08
CA GLU A 81 6.66 3.75 -36.54
C GLU A 81 7.58 3.26 -35.42
N ILE A 82 7.36 3.74 -34.18
CA ILE A 82 8.16 3.40 -33.00
C ILE A 82 7.64 2.13 -32.34
N ALA A 83 6.33 1.92 -32.35
CA ALA A 83 5.70 0.77 -31.71
C ALA A 83 6.07 -0.57 -32.37
N GLU A 84 6.22 -0.60 -33.69
CA GLU A 84 6.62 -1.81 -34.44
C GLU A 84 8.11 -2.13 -34.29
N THR A 85 8.94 -1.13 -34.01
CA THR A 85 10.41 -1.27 -34.01
C THR A 85 11.02 -1.31 -32.60
N LEU A 86 10.39 -0.69 -31.60
CA LEU A 86 11.00 -0.46 -30.29
C LEU A 86 10.03 -0.65 -29.11
N ARG A 87 10.30 -1.68 -28.28
CA ARG A 87 9.57 -1.90 -27.03
C ARG A 87 10.22 -1.15 -25.87
N ILE A 88 9.66 0.00 -25.51
CA ILE A 88 10.11 0.79 -24.36
C ILE A 88 9.56 0.20 -23.05
N ALA A 89 10.46 -0.11 -22.10
CA ALA A 89 10.10 -0.49 -20.74
C ALA A 89 10.90 0.37 -19.74
N TYR A 90 10.25 0.76 -18.64
CA TYR A 90 10.90 1.51 -17.57
C TYR A 90 10.90 0.71 -16.27
N ALA A 91 12.01 0.68 -15.56
CA ALA A 91 12.16 -0.01 -14.29
C ALA A 91 12.95 0.86 -13.31
N GLY A 92 12.91 0.50 -12.03
CA GLY A 92 13.63 1.21 -10.96
C GLY A 92 12.87 1.21 -9.65
N GLN A 93 13.59 1.51 -8.57
CA GLN A 93 13.04 1.59 -7.21
C GLN A 93 11.80 2.50 -7.11
N PRO A 94 11.78 3.72 -7.71
CA PRO A 94 10.62 4.60 -7.60
C PRO A 94 9.34 4.03 -8.21
N ARG A 95 9.46 3.26 -9.31
CA ARG A 95 8.33 2.55 -9.94
C ARG A 95 7.80 1.45 -9.02
N GLN A 96 8.69 0.68 -8.41
CA GLN A 96 8.32 -0.44 -7.53
C GLN A 96 7.57 0.08 -6.31
N ILE A 97 8.10 1.11 -5.64
CA ILE A 97 7.47 1.76 -4.49
C ILE A 97 6.10 2.33 -4.87
N ASN A 98 5.98 3.05 -5.98
CA ASN A 98 4.70 3.59 -6.44
C ASN A 98 3.67 2.49 -6.73
N LYS A 99 4.08 1.45 -7.47
CA LYS A 99 3.19 0.34 -7.82
C LYS A 99 2.73 -0.43 -6.58
N ALA A 100 3.65 -0.70 -5.64
CA ALA A 100 3.32 -1.32 -4.36
C ALA A 100 2.34 -0.45 -3.56
N SER A 101 2.58 0.86 -3.48
CA SER A 101 1.70 1.82 -2.82
C SER A 101 0.29 1.84 -3.42
N ARG A 102 0.17 1.84 -4.75
CA ARG A 102 -1.13 1.76 -5.42
C ARG A 102 -1.86 0.46 -5.15
N LEU A 103 -1.17 -0.68 -5.22
CA LEU A 103 -1.76 -1.99 -4.95
C LEU A 103 -2.27 -2.05 -3.51
N ILE A 104 -1.46 -1.63 -2.54
CA ILE A 104 -1.88 -1.62 -1.13
C ILE A 104 -3.06 -0.68 -0.91
N ARG A 105 -3.07 0.52 -1.52
CA ARG A 105 -4.24 1.42 -1.43
C ARG A 105 -5.52 0.77 -1.99
N GLN A 106 -5.41 0.07 -3.12
CA GLN A 106 -6.54 -0.63 -3.74
C GLN A 106 -7.00 -1.79 -2.84
N ASP A 107 -6.07 -2.56 -2.30
CA ASP A 107 -6.35 -3.65 -1.37
C ASP A 107 -7.01 -3.12 -0.09
N MET A 108 -6.54 -2.01 0.48
CA MET A 108 -7.17 -1.37 1.63
C MET A 108 -8.60 -0.93 1.33
N ALA A 109 -8.84 -0.35 0.15
CA ALA A 109 -10.17 0.07 -0.26
C ALA A 109 -11.16 -1.10 -0.39
N LEU A 110 -10.68 -2.32 -0.63
CA LEU A 110 -11.51 -3.53 -0.75
C LEU A 110 -11.58 -4.33 0.56
N ILE A 111 -10.44 -4.58 1.21
CA ILE A 111 -10.29 -5.38 2.42
C ILE A 111 -10.93 -4.70 3.62
N LEU A 112 -10.81 -3.37 3.75
CA LEU A 112 -11.36 -2.65 4.89
C LEU A 112 -12.90 -2.76 4.97
N PRO A 113 -13.68 -2.45 3.93
CA PRO A 113 -15.13 -2.63 3.99
C PRO A 113 -15.53 -4.11 4.06
N LEU A 114 -14.80 -5.00 3.38
CA LEU A 114 -15.09 -6.44 3.42
C LEU A 114 -14.88 -7.03 4.82
N SER A 115 -13.81 -6.64 5.50
CA SER A 115 -13.52 -7.07 6.88
C SER A 115 -14.53 -6.50 7.86
N LEU A 116 -14.91 -5.22 7.73
CA LEU A 116 -15.94 -4.61 8.56
C LEU A 116 -17.29 -5.32 8.37
N MET A 117 -17.67 -5.63 7.13
CA MET A 117 -18.88 -6.39 6.81
C MET A 117 -18.83 -7.79 7.45
N LEU A 118 -17.70 -8.50 7.34
CA LEU A 118 -17.50 -9.81 7.96
C LEU A 118 -17.64 -9.74 9.48
N ILE A 119 -17.03 -8.74 10.13
CA ILE A 119 -17.12 -8.52 11.58
C ILE A 119 -18.58 -8.30 12.00
N VAL A 120 -19.33 -7.47 11.27
CA VAL A 120 -20.76 -7.25 11.53
C VAL A 120 -21.56 -8.55 11.43
N VAL A 121 -21.31 -9.36 10.40
CA VAL A 121 -21.99 -10.66 10.22
C VAL A 121 -21.67 -11.61 11.38
N VAL A 122 -20.40 -11.75 11.75
CA VAL A 122 -19.96 -12.62 12.85
C VAL A 122 -20.58 -12.17 14.17
N LEU A 123 -20.56 -10.87 14.46
CA LEU A 123 -21.18 -10.29 15.67
C LEU A 123 -22.69 -10.51 15.71
N LEU A 124 -23.37 -10.35 14.57
CA LEU A 124 -24.81 -10.56 14.47
C LEU A 124 -25.17 -12.03 14.70
N ILE A 125 -24.37 -12.98 14.20
CA ILE A 125 -24.56 -14.40 14.47
C ILE A 125 -24.29 -14.74 15.94
N ALA A 126 -23.20 -14.22 16.52
CA ALA A 126 -22.77 -14.54 17.87
C ALA A 126 -23.71 -13.98 18.96
N PHE A 127 -24.12 -12.72 18.83
CA PHE A 127 -24.92 -12.04 19.85
C PHE A 127 -26.41 -11.97 19.52
N ARG A 128 -26.77 -12.19 18.25
CA ARG A 128 -28.17 -12.20 17.76
C ARG A 128 -28.96 -10.93 18.11
N SER A 129 -28.26 -9.83 18.39
CA SER A 129 -28.81 -8.56 18.88
C SER A 129 -28.03 -7.39 18.32
N ILE A 130 -28.71 -6.51 17.58
CA ILE A 130 -28.11 -5.33 16.94
C ILE A 130 -27.46 -4.40 17.97
N LYS A 131 -28.07 -4.27 19.17
CA LYS A 131 -27.52 -3.45 20.26
C LYS A 131 -26.14 -3.93 20.72
N ALA A 132 -25.92 -5.25 20.71
CA ALA A 132 -24.64 -5.84 21.07
C ALA A 132 -23.57 -5.72 19.96
N VAL A 133 -23.98 -5.49 18.70
CA VAL A 133 -23.07 -5.27 17.55
C VAL A 133 -22.57 -3.82 17.49
N ILE A 134 -23.40 -2.86 17.89
CA ILE A 134 -23.05 -1.42 17.86
C ILE A 134 -21.85 -1.12 18.77
N VAL A 135 -21.76 -1.77 19.94
CA VAL A 135 -20.69 -1.53 20.91
C VAL A 135 -19.29 -1.87 20.35
N PRO A 136 -19.04 -3.07 19.79
CA PRO A 136 -17.79 -3.37 19.08
C PRO A 136 -17.50 -2.42 17.93
N LEU A 137 -18.52 -2.12 17.12
CA LEU A 137 -18.34 -1.29 15.94
C LEU A 137 -17.94 0.14 16.32
N SER A 138 -18.53 0.70 17.38
CA SER A 138 -18.16 2.01 17.88
C SER A 138 -16.73 2.02 18.42
N VAL A 139 -16.32 1.00 19.18
CA VAL A 139 -14.96 0.91 19.74
C VAL A 139 -13.92 0.86 18.62
N VAL A 140 -14.15 0.07 17.58
CA VAL A 140 -13.26 -0.02 16.41
C VAL A 140 -13.20 1.32 15.66
N LEU A 141 -14.34 1.97 15.45
CA LEU A 141 -14.40 3.27 14.78
C LEU A 141 -13.62 4.34 15.55
N PHE A 142 -13.81 4.42 16.87
CA PHE A 142 -13.05 5.31 17.74
C PHE A 142 -11.56 4.97 17.73
N GLY A 143 -11.20 3.69 17.71
CA GLY A 143 -9.80 3.25 17.56
C GLY A 143 -9.15 3.81 16.31
N ILE A 144 -9.78 3.64 15.14
CA ILE A 144 -9.25 4.18 13.87
C ILE A 144 -9.16 5.71 13.91
N LEU A 145 -10.20 6.39 14.42
CA LEU A 145 -10.22 7.85 14.55
C LEU A 145 -9.07 8.35 15.43
N TRP A 146 -8.82 7.71 16.56
CA TRP A 146 -7.72 8.05 17.45
C TRP A 146 -6.36 7.77 16.81
N THR A 147 -6.17 6.62 16.16
CA THR A 147 -4.92 6.30 15.47
C THR A 147 -4.63 7.29 14.35
N ALA A 148 -5.61 7.58 13.49
CA ALA A 148 -5.47 8.56 12.42
C ALA A 148 -5.25 9.97 12.97
N GLY A 149 -5.95 10.33 14.04
CA GLY A 149 -5.79 11.62 14.72
C GLY A 149 -4.39 11.81 15.30
N ILE A 150 -3.84 10.80 15.97
CA ILE A 150 -2.48 10.85 16.53
C ILE A 150 -1.44 10.99 15.42
N ILE A 151 -1.56 10.22 14.33
CA ILE A 151 -0.65 10.34 13.17
C ILE A 151 -0.71 11.76 12.59
N GLY A 152 -1.93 12.31 12.42
CA GLY A 152 -2.12 13.67 11.94
C GLY A 152 -1.54 14.74 12.87
N LEU A 153 -1.60 14.53 14.19
CA LEU A 153 -1.02 15.44 15.19
C LEU A 153 0.51 15.42 15.21
N ILE A 154 1.12 14.26 14.97
CA ILE A 154 2.58 14.10 14.86
C ILE A 154 3.10 14.77 13.58
N GLY A 155 2.23 15.02 12.60
CA GLY A 155 2.60 15.65 11.32
C GLY A 155 3.22 14.66 10.32
N ASP A 156 3.11 13.36 10.59
CA ASP A 156 3.61 12.31 9.69
C ASP A 156 2.62 12.03 8.55
N GLU A 157 3.15 11.80 7.35
CA GLU A 157 2.36 11.35 6.21
C GLU A 157 1.95 9.87 6.40
N LEU A 158 0.71 9.53 6.04
CA LEU A 158 0.28 8.13 5.96
C LEU A 158 1.12 7.40 4.90
N ASN A 159 2.11 6.64 5.37
CA ASN A 159 2.98 5.83 4.53
C ASN A 159 2.41 4.41 4.35
N LEU A 160 3.04 3.63 3.48
CA LEU A 160 2.64 2.28 3.11
C LEU A 160 2.43 1.35 4.32
N VAL A 161 3.33 1.44 5.29
CA VAL A 161 3.31 0.60 6.49
C VAL A 161 2.11 0.94 7.37
N THR A 162 1.86 2.23 7.63
CA THR A 162 0.74 2.64 8.48
C THR A 162 -0.61 2.36 7.85
N MET A 163 -0.72 2.47 6.51
CA MET A 163 -1.92 2.06 5.79
C MET A 163 -2.19 0.55 5.92
N ALA A 164 -1.15 -0.29 5.83
CA ALA A 164 -1.29 -1.74 5.97
C ALA A 164 -1.66 -2.17 7.40
N CYS A 165 -1.29 -1.39 8.43
CA CYS A 165 -1.67 -1.68 9.82
C CYS A 165 -3.16 -1.44 10.11
N ALA A 166 -3.84 -0.55 9.37
CA ALA A 166 -5.24 -0.21 9.61
C ALA A 166 -6.21 -1.42 9.65
N PRO A 167 -6.22 -2.34 8.68
CA PRO A 167 -7.08 -3.53 8.73
C PRO A 167 -6.70 -4.50 9.86
N ILE A 168 -5.42 -4.55 10.26
CA ILE A 168 -4.96 -5.36 11.39
C ILE A 168 -5.60 -4.85 12.68
N ILE A 169 -5.55 -3.53 12.89
CA ILE A 169 -6.18 -2.86 14.05
C ILE A 169 -7.68 -3.16 14.10
N VAL A 170 -8.37 -3.10 12.96
CA VAL A 170 -9.80 -3.43 12.86
C VAL A 170 -10.08 -4.88 13.26
N CYS A 171 -9.29 -5.82 12.72
CA CYS A 171 -9.46 -7.25 12.99
C CYS A 171 -9.21 -7.57 14.48
N VAL A 172 -8.03 -7.20 14.99
CA VAL A 172 -7.61 -7.50 16.37
C VAL A 172 -8.47 -6.74 17.39
N GLY A 173 -8.76 -5.46 17.13
CA GLY A 173 -9.62 -4.64 17.99
C GLY A 173 -11.02 -5.22 18.12
N SER A 174 -11.62 -5.69 17.01
CA SER A 174 -12.93 -6.34 17.06
C SER A 174 -12.91 -7.65 17.84
N ALA A 175 -11.84 -8.46 17.71
CA ALA A 175 -11.68 -9.71 18.43
C ALA A 175 -11.61 -9.51 19.95
N TYR A 176 -10.92 -8.46 20.41
CA TYR A 176 -10.87 -8.13 21.83
C TYR A 176 -12.23 -7.75 22.39
N VAL A 177 -13.02 -6.95 21.67
CA VAL A 177 -14.38 -6.61 22.13
C VAL A 177 -15.29 -7.84 22.13
N ILE A 178 -15.18 -8.71 21.13
CA ILE A 178 -15.93 -9.98 21.09
C ILE A 178 -15.61 -10.84 22.31
N LYS A 179 -14.31 -11.00 22.64
CA LYS A 179 -13.87 -11.77 23.80
C LYS A 179 -14.42 -11.18 25.09
N PHE A 180 -14.38 -9.85 25.23
CA PHE A 180 -14.92 -9.16 26.39
C PHE A 180 -16.44 -9.37 26.53
N LEU A 181 -17.21 -9.17 25.45
CA LEU A 181 -18.66 -9.35 25.46
C LEU A 181 -19.08 -10.80 25.72
N ASN A 182 -18.34 -11.77 25.17
CA ASN A 182 -18.61 -13.17 25.43
C ASN A 182 -18.36 -13.52 26.90
N GLN A 183 -17.24 -13.06 27.47
CA GLN A 183 -16.96 -13.27 28.90
C GLN A 183 -18.00 -12.56 29.77
N TYR A 184 -18.41 -11.35 29.41
CA TYR A 184 -19.48 -10.63 30.11
C TYR A 184 -20.78 -11.44 30.18
N GLN A 185 -21.17 -12.08 29.08
CA GLN A 185 -22.35 -12.96 29.07
C GLN A 185 -22.17 -14.18 29.97
N ILE A 186 -21.00 -14.83 29.94
CA ILE A 186 -20.69 -15.99 30.78
C ILE A 186 -20.74 -15.62 32.27
N GLU A 187 -20.04 -14.56 32.68
CA GLU A 187 -20.02 -14.06 34.07
C GLU A 187 -21.44 -13.66 34.52
N SER A 188 -22.22 -13.01 33.65
CA SER A 188 -23.59 -12.63 33.95
C SER A 188 -24.48 -13.85 34.24
N LEU A 189 -24.28 -14.96 33.54
CA LEU A 189 -25.03 -16.20 33.74
C LEU A 189 -24.57 -16.91 35.02
N GLN A 190 -23.26 -17.02 35.25
CA GLN A 190 -22.70 -17.65 36.44
C GLN A 190 -23.13 -16.93 37.73
N ILE A 191 -23.08 -15.59 37.76
CA ILE A 191 -23.53 -14.81 38.92
C ILE A 191 -25.04 -14.95 39.13
N ARG A 192 -25.84 -15.04 38.05
CA ARG A 192 -27.29 -15.31 38.15
C ARG A 192 -27.59 -16.71 38.70
N GLU A 193 -26.82 -17.71 38.33
CA GLU A 193 -26.94 -19.09 38.83
C GLU A 193 -26.52 -19.19 40.30
N ALA A 194 -25.39 -18.56 40.67
CA ALA A 194 -24.89 -18.53 42.04
C ALA A 194 -25.84 -17.80 43.01
N LYS A 195 -26.54 -16.74 42.55
CA LYS A 195 -27.53 -16.00 43.35
C LYS A 195 -28.92 -16.64 43.39
N LYS A 196 -29.11 -17.83 42.81
CA LYS A 196 -30.40 -18.55 42.77
C LYS A 196 -30.73 -19.22 44.12
N SER A 197 -30.83 -18.40 45.18
CA SER A 197 -31.40 -18.69 46.50
C SER A 197 -31.56 -17.35 47.28
N GLY A 198 -32.53 -16.51 46.87
CA GLY A 198 -33.05 -15.43 47.72
C GLY A 198 -32.31 -14.08 47.81
N VAL A 199 -31.35 -13.78 46.92
CA VAL A 199 -30.51 -12.55 46.98
C VAL A 199 -30.73 -11.68 45.71
N PRO A 200 -30.55 -10.33 45.74
CA PRO A 200 -30.91 -9.43 44.63
C PRO A 200 -30.21 -9.77 43.30
N GLN A 201 -30.88 -9.43 42.19
CA GLN A 201 -30.36 -9.57 40.82
C GLN A 201 -28.91 -9.02 40.71
N PRO A 202 -28.06 -9.60 39.85
CA PRO A 202 -26.69 -9.12 39.66
C PRO A 202 -26.69 -7.63 39.29
N THR A 203 -25.92 -6.84 40.02
CA THR A 203 -25.73 -5.44 39.68
C THR A 203 -24.73 -5.36 38.52
N ILE A 204 -25.01 -4.54 37.50
CA ILE A 204 -24.15 -4.37 36.31
C ILE A 204 -22.64 -4.18 36.68
N PRO A 205 -22.26 -3.37 37.69
CA PRO A 205 -20.86 -3.18 38.06
C PRO A 205 -20.15 -4.45 38.56
N GLU A 206 -20.88 -5.36 39.21
CA GLU A 206 -20.35 -6.61 39.77
C GLU A 206 -19.90 -7.54 38.63
N VAL A 207 -20.76 -7.69 37.62
CA VAL A 207 -20.47 -8.50 36.42
C VAL A 207 -19.33 -7.88 35.61
N VAL A 208 -19.30 -6.55 35.48
CA VAL A 208 -18.22 -5.85 34.77
C VAL A 208 -16.88 -6.08 35.47
N TYR A 209 -16.81 -5.96 36.79
CA TYR A 209 -15.57 -6.17 37.53
C TYR A 209 -15.03 -7.60 37.41
N ALA A 210 -15.92 -8.61 37.52
CA ALA A 210 -15.57 -10.01 37.31
C ALA A 210 -15.08 -10.28 35.87
N THR A 211 -15.74 -9.68 34.88
CA THR A 211 -15.31 -9.77 33.47
C THR A 211 -13.94 -9.14 33.28
N LEU A 212 -13.72 -7.95 33.86
CA LEU A 212 -12.47 -7.22 33.72
C LEU A 212 -11.30 -8.02 34.29
N SER A 213 -11.45 -8.57 35.50
CA SER A 213 -10.38 -9.34 36.15
C SER A 213 -10.04 -10.62 35.36
N SER A 214 -11.03 -11.28 34.76
CA SER A 214 -10.86 -12.49 33.94
C SER A 214 -10.17 -12.21 32.60
N VAL A 215 -10.52 -11.10 31.94
CA VAL A 215 -10.07 -10.81 30.56
C VAL A 215 -8.76 -10.01 30.50
N THR A 216 -8.42 -9.25 31.54
CA THR A 216 -7.28 -8.30 31.50
C THR A 216 -5.95 -8.99 31.22
N VAL A 217 -5.61 -10.06 31.95
CA VAL A 217 -4.33 -10.76 31.78
C VAL A 217 -4.16 -11.32 30.35
N PRO A 218 -5.08 -12.15 29.83
CA PRO A 218 -4.91 -12.72 28.50
C PRO A 218 -4.93 -11.66 27.38
N VAL A 219 -5.77 -10.62 27.48
CA VAL A 219 -5.82 -9.56 26.46
C VAL A 219 -4.56 -8.71 26.48
N THR A 220 -4.02 -8.38 27.66
CA THR A 220 -2.79 -7.59 27.77
C THR A 220 -1.59 -8.34 27.21
N VAL A 221 -1.47 -9.64 27.51
CA VAL A 221 -0.40 -10.49 26.94
C VAL A 221 -0.51 -10.54 25.41
N THR A 222 -1.72 -10.68 24.87
CA THR A 222 -1.94 -10.69 23.42
C THR A 222 -1.60 -9.34 22.79
N ALA A 223 -1.98 -8.25 23.45
CA ALA A 223 -1.71 -6.89 22.99
C ALA A 223 -0.23 -6.53 23.00
N ILE A 224 0.56 -7.03 23.96
CA ILE A 224 2.02 -6.82 24.00
C ILE A 224 2.73 -7.64 22.91
N THR A 225 2.17 -8.79 22.55
CA THR A 225 2.78 -9.69 21.55
C THR A 225 2.47 -9.27 20.11
N THR A 226 1.46 -8.43 19.89
CA THR A 226 0.98 -7.98 18.56
C THR A 226 1.49 -6.59 18.24
#